data_AF-A0A2Z5EJN4-F1
#
_entry.id   AF-A0A2Z5EJN4-F1
#
_cell.length_a   1.000
_cell.length_b   1.000
_cell.length_c   1.000
_cell.angle_alpha   90.00
_cell.angle_beta   90.00
_cell.angle_gamma   90.00
#
_symmetry.space_group_name_H-M   'P 1'
#
loop_
_entity.id
_entity.type
_entity.pdbx_description
1 polymer ?
#
loop_
_entity_poly.entity_id
_entity_poly.type
_entity_poly.pdbx_seq_one_letter_code
_entity_poly.pdbx_strand_id
1 'polypeptide(L)' 'MSNSDAETPRGPLGDARPDSFDPHKQNESCQKPQKLEDRPSEGTVTPEDYPEDQRAKGA' A
#
# COMPACT_ATOMS: atom_id res chain seq x y z
N MET A 1 18.62 -28.25 13.14
CA MET A 1 17.81 -27.03 12.89
C MET A 1 16.63 -27.06 13.86
N SER A 2 16.74 -26.38 14.99
CA SER A 2 15.61 -26.12 15.88
C SER A 2 15.86 -24.70 16.40
N ASN A 3 15.43 -23.73 15.59
CA ASN A 3 15.52 -22.33 15.96
C ASN A 3 14.32 -22.04 16.85
N SER A 4 14.62 -21.94 18.13
CA SER A 4 13.79 -21.29 19.14
C SER A 4 13.55 -19.87 18.65
N ASP A 5 12.30 -19.54 18.31
CA ASP A 5 11.86 -18.15 18.49
C ASP A 5 11.02 -18.17 19.77
N ALA A 6 11.54 -17.49 20.78
CA ALA A 6 11.06 -17.59 22.14
C ALA A 6 9.59 -17.14 22.18
N GLU A 7 8.70 -18.10 22.46
CA GLU A 7 7.33 -17.83 22.87
C GLU A 7 7.40 -16.89 24.07
N THR A 8 7.27 -15.59 23.82
CA THR A 8 7.18 -14.59 24.88
C THR A 8 5.89 -14.95 25.63
N PRO A 9 5.96 -15.37 26.90
CA PRO A 9 4.78 -15.87 27.58
C PRO A 9 3.75 -14.74 27.64
N ARG A 10 2.61 -14.96 26.96
CA ARG A 10 1.48 -14.01 26.98
C ARG A 10 1.03 -13.88 28.43
N GLY A 11 1.00 -12.65 28.95
CA GLY A 11 0.44 -12.40 30.28
C GLY A 11 -1.03 -12.83 30.36
N PRO A 12 -1.63 -12.93 31.57
CA PRO A 12 -3.01 -13.41 31.74
C PRO A 12 -4.06 -12.57 31.00
N LEU A 13 -3.72 -11.33 30.65
CA LEU A 13 -4.58 -10.43 29.88
C LEU A 13 -4.40 -10.55 28.35
N GLY A 14 -3.45 -11.37 27.88
CA GLY A 14 -3.06 -11.47 26.47
C GLY A 14 -2.35 -10.19 26.00
N ASP A 15 -1.17 -10.31 25.38
CA ASP A 15 -0.62 -9.16 24.66
C ASP A 15 -1.51 -8.92 23.43
N ALA A 16 -1.95 -7.68 23.18
CA ALA A 16 -2.89 -7.33 22.10
C ALA A 16 -2.24 -7.37 20.71
N ARG A 17 -1.18 -8.17 20.55
CA ARG A 17 -0.48 -8.32 19.29
C ARG A 17 -1.35 -9.21 18.39
N PRO A 18 -1.54 -8.81 17.12
CA PRO A 18 -2.28 -9.64 16.16
C PRO A 18 -1.43 -10.85 15.80
N ASP A 19 -1.60 -11.93 16.56
CA ASP A 19 -0.78 -13.15 16.42
C ASP A 19 -1.14 -14.00 15.18
N SER A 20 -2.19 -13.62 14.44
CA SER A 20 -2.78 -14.44 13.37
C SER A 20 -3.06 -13.69 12.07
N PHE A 21 -2.69 -12.42 11.99
CA PHE A 21 -2.92 -11.65 10.77
C PHE A 21 -1.78 -11.92 9.79
N ASP A 22 -2.04 -12.78 8.80
CA ASP A 22 -1.19 -12.90 7.62
C ASP A 22 -1.14 -11.52 6.94
N PRO A 23 0.02 -10.84 6.91
CA PRO A 23 0.13 -9.48 6.36
C PRO A 23 -0.23 -9.42 4.87
N HIS A 24 -0.27 -10.56 4.18
CA HIS A 24 -0.70 -10.68 2.79
C HIS A 24 -2.20 -10.97 2.63
N LYS A 25 -2.91 -11.34 3.69
CA LYS A 25 -4.38 -11.50 3.69
C LYS A 25 -5.03 -10.21 4.13
N GLN A 26 -5.31 -9.33 3.17
CA GLN A 26 -6.17 -8.19 3.44
C GLN A 26 -7.58 -8.68 3.79
N ASN A 27 -8.13 -8.17 4.89
CA ASN A 27 -9.53 -8.38 5.26
C ASN A 27 -10.44 -7.73 4.21
N GLU A 28 -11.51 -8.43 3.83
CA GLU A 28 -12.48 -7.95 2.82
C GLU A 28 -13.21 -6.67 3.25
N SER A 29 -13.12 -6.31 4.53
CA SER A 29 -13.66 -5.08 5.11
C SER A 29 -12.87 -3.82 4.75
N CYS A 30 -11.66 -3.95 4.21
CA CYS A 30 -10.92 -2.79 3.72
C CYS A 30 -11.66 -2.18 2.52
N GLN A 31 -11.81 -0.86 2.55
CA GLN A 31 -12.33 -0.12 1.40
C GLN A 31 -11.50 -0.50 0.16
N LYS A 32 -12.17 -1.05 -0.86
CA LYS A 32 -11.50 -1.40 -2.11
C LYS A 32 -10.94 -0.13 -2.75
N PRO A 33 -9.74 -0.18 -3.37
CA PRO A 33 -9.26 0.91 -4.19
C PRO A 33 -10.33 1.30 -5.22
N GLN A 34 -10.53 2.61 -5.43
CA GLN A 34 -11.40 3.10 -6.49
C GLN A 34 -10.88 2.64 -7.85
N LYS A 35 -11.79 2.36 -8.79
CA LYS A 35 -11.41 2.02 -10.16
C LYS A 35 -10.75 3.21 -10.83
N LEU A 36 -9.87 2.96 -11.81
CA LEU A 36 -9.14 4.01 -12.49
C LEU A 36 -10.07 4.99 -13.21
N GLU A 37 -11.16 4.46 -13.76
CA GLU A 37 -12.20 5.19 -14.50
C GLU A 37 -13.05 6.09 -13.59
N ASP A 38 -13.14 5.77 -12.29
CA ASP A 38 -13.90 6.52 -11.29
C ASP A 38 -13.07 7.63 -10.64
N ARG A 39 -11.74 7.65 -10.90
CA ARG A 39 -10.84 8.67 -10.34
C ARG A 39 -10.94 9.94 -11.16
N PRO A 40 -11.07 11.13 -10.53
CA PRO A 40 -10.97 12.38 -11.24
C PRO A 40 -9.56 12.47 -11.85
N SER A 41 -9.49 12.63 -13.17
CA SER A 41 -8.25 12.91 -13.88
C SER A 41 -7.84 14.37 -13.60
N GLU A 42 -7.16 14.56 -12.48
CA GLU A 42 -6.54 15.84 -12.10
C GLU A 42 -5.27 16.06 -12.93
N GLY A 43 -5.44 16.50 -14.17
CA GLY A 43 -4.32 16.79 -15.05
C GLY A 43 -4.78 16.98 -16.48
N THR A 44 -5.22 18.19 -16.81
CA THR A 44 -5.47 18.59 -18.21
C THR A 44 -4.19 19.03 -18.92
N VAL A 45 -3.05 19.01 -18.23
CA VAL A 45 -1.78 19.53 -18.73
C VAL A 45 -1.22 18.58 -19.77
N THR A 46 -1.01 19.08 -20.98
CA THR A 46 -0.34 18.33 -22.04
C THR A 46 1.14 18.70 -22.10
N PRO A 47 2.01 17.88 -22.73
CA PRO A 47 3.40 18.23 -22.92
C PRO A 47 3.59 19.59 -23.63
N GLU A 48 2.64 20.00 -24.48
CA GLU A 48 2.65 21.28 -25.19
C GLU A 48 2.49 22.49 -24.26
N ASP A 49 1.89 22.32 -23.08
CA ASP A 49 1.75 23.41 -22.09
C ASP A 49 3.08 23.77 -21.41
N TYR A 50 4.11 22.90 -21.51
CA TYR A 50 5.45 23.17 -21.00
C TYR A 50 6.32 23.91 -22.04
N PRO A 51 7.24 24.79 -21.59
CA PRO A 51 8.30 25.35 -22.44
C PRO A 51 9.11 24.26 -23.17
N GLU A 52 9.55 24.53 -24.41
CA GLU A 52 10.23 23.53 -25.26
C GLU A 52 11.53 22.96 -24.66
N ASP A 53 12.23 23.75 -23.85
CA ASP A 53 13.43 23.36 -23.11
C ASP A 53 13.13 22.43 -21.91
N GLN A 54 11.87 22.39 -21.47
CA GLN A 54 11.37 21.54 -20.38
C GLN A 54 10.59 20.32 -20.88
N ARG A 55 10.24 20.26 -22.17
CA ARG A 55 9.59 19.09 -22.76
C ARG A 55 10.58 17.93 -22.85
N ALA A 56 10.14 16.75 -22.42
CA ALA A 56 10.87 15.53 -22.69
C ALA A 56 10.95 15.32 -24.21
N LYS A 57 12.15 15.50 -24.77
CA LYS A 57 12.44 15.08 -26.14
C LYS A 57 12.51 13.55 -26.10
N GLY A 58 11.47 12.89 -26.61
CA GLY A 58 11.37 11.43 -26.63
C GLY A 58 12.68 10.77 -27.10
N ALA A 59 13.03 9.66 -26.46
CA ALA A 59 14.24 8.88 -26.73
C ALA A 59 14.22 8.21 -28.11
#